data_AF-A0A353WHT8-F1
#
_entry.id   AF-A0A353WHT8-F1
#
_cell.length_a   1.000
_cell.length_b   1.000
_cell.length_c   1.000
_cell.angle_alpha   90.00
_cell.angle_beta   90.00
_cell.angle_gamma   90.00
#
_symmetry.space_group_name_H-M   'P 1'
#
loop_
_entity.id
_entity.type
_entity.pdbx_description
1 polymer ?
#
loop_
_entity_poly.entity_id
_entity_poly.type
_entity_poly.pdbx_seq_one_letter_code
_entity_poly.pdbx_strand_id
1 'polypeptide(L)'
;MSKDGTAIFQTISILFIAHAYGVPLEPLTIIQICFLAIIASSSTAGIPSAGLITMTIILNGLGLTPEQVMQGFALLFAIDRFLDMFRTLVNVTSETVIASIIAAKEGELDYDLLGNQEVWKEV
;
A
#
# COMPACT_ATOMS: atom_id res chain seq x y z
N MET A 1 -9.07 1.48 8.37
CA MET A 1 -7.63 1.24 8.21
C MET A 1 -7.22 1.80 6.88
N SER A 2 -6.32 2.77 6.89
CA SER A 2 -5.74 3.34 5.67
C SER A 2 -4.51 2.51 5.31
N LYS A 3 -4.47 1.96 4.09
CA LYS A 3 -3.34 1.18 3.59
C LYS A 3 -2.63 1.89 2.45
N ASP A 4 -2.22 3.13 2.70
CA ASP A 4 -1.63 4.02 1.70
C ASP A 4 -0.34 3.45 1.10
N GLY A 5 0.51 2.85 1.94
CA GLY A 5 1.71 2.14 1.52
C GLY A 5 1.39 0.93 0.64
N THR A 6 0.27 0.24 0.89
CA THR A 6 -0.19 -0.85 0.03
C THR A 6 -0.69 -0.32 -1.32
N ALA A 7 -1.51 0.73 -1.34
CA ALA A 7 -2.01 1.32 -2.58
C ALA A 7 -0.87 1.83 -3.49
N ILE A 8 0.13 2.49 -2.91
CA ILE A 8 1.30 3.00 -3.63
C ILE A 8 2.13 1.83 -4.18
N PHE A 9 2.43 0.84 -3.34
CA PHE A 9 3.15 -0.36 -3.78
C PHE A 9 2.42 -1.05 -4.93
N GLN A 10 1.10 -1.23 -4.79
CA GLN A 10 0.28 -1.87 -5.82
C GLN A 10 0.34 -1.12 -7.15
N THR A 11 0.18 0.19 -7.10
CA THR A 11 0.24 1.06 -8.28
C THR A 11 1.59 0.94 -8.98
N ILE A 12 2.70 1.09 -8.25
CA ILE A 12 4.04 1.09 -8.82
C ILE A 12 4.36 -0.26 -9.47
N SER A 13 4.09 -1.38 -8.79
CA SER A 13 4.47 -2.67 -9.37
C SER A 13 3.57 -3.09 -10.53
N ILE A 14 2.29 -2.67 -10.55
CA ILE A 14 1.43 -2.87 -11.73
C ILE A 14 1.96 -2.07 -12.92
N LEU A 15 2.31 -0.80 -12.72
CA LEU A 15 2.90 0.03 -13.77
C LEU A 15 4.22 -0.55 -14.28
N PHE A 16 5.07 -1.03 -13.38
CA PHE A 16 6.33 -1.68 -13.72
C PHE A 16 6.12 -2.92 -14.60
N ILE A 17 5.23 -3.83 -14.19
CA ILE A 17 4.95 -5.06 -14.96
C ILE A 17 4.30 -4.72 -16.31
N ALA A 18 3.31 -3.83 -16.32
CA ALA A 18 2.63 -3.40 -17.54
C ALA A 18 3.63 -2.81 -18.54
N HIS A 19 4.53 -1.94 -18.08
CA HIS A 19 5.57 -1.36 -18.92
C HIS A 19 6.59 -2.40 -19.40
N ALA A 20 7.00 -3.34 -18.54
CA ALA A 20 7.94 -4.41 -18.90
C ALA A 20 7.40 -5.33 -20.00
N TYR A 21 6.09 -5.56 -20.05
CA TYR A 21 5.42 -6.35 -21.08
C TYR A 21 4.90 -5.53 -22.27
N GLY A 22 5.22 -4.23 -22.35
CA GLY A 22 4.85 -3.37 -23.47
C GLY A 22 3.36 -3.01 -23.53
N VAL A 23 2.65 -3.08 -22.41
CA VAL A 23 1.26 -2.60 -22.33
C VAL A 23 1.27 -1.07 -22.45
N PRO A 24 0.47 -0.49 -23.37
CA PRO A 24 0.40 0.96 -23.52
C PRO A 24 -0.17 1.59 -22.25
N LEU A 25 0.63 2.46 -21.61
CA LEU A 25 0.26 3.19 -20.40
C LEU A 25 -0.18 4.61 -20.77
N GLU A 26 -1.41 4.74 -21.26
CA GLU A 26 -2.01 6.06 -21.46
C GLU A 26 -2.31 6.73 -20.12
N PRO A 27 -2.36 8.07 -20.03
CA PRO A 27 -2.67 8.78 -18.80
C PRO A 27 -3.96 8.29 -18.12
N LEU A 28 -4.98 7.95 -18.91
CA LEU A 28 -6.24 7.41 -18.40
C LEU A 28 -6.06 6.03 -17.75
N THR A 29 -5.26 5.15 -18.36
CA THR A 29 -4.94 3.82 -17.82
C THR A 29 -4.19 3.93 -16.50
N ILE A 30 -3.23 4.87 -16.39
CA ILE A 30 -2.50 5.11 -15.14
C ILE A 30 -3.46 5.55 -14.04
N ILE A 31 -4.38 6.47 -14.33
CA ILE A 31 -5.39 6.92 -13.37
C ILE A 31 -6.28 5.74 -12.93
N GLN A 32 -6.73 4.91 -13.89
CA GLN A 32 -7.53 3.71 -13.59
C GLN A 32 -6.78 2.74 -12.68
N ILE A 33 -5.48 2.49 -12.94
CA ILE A 33 -4.64 1.64 -12.09
C ILE A 33 -4.57 2.21 -10.66
N CYS A 34 -4.35 3.51 -10.50
CA CYS A 34 -4.33 4.16 -9.19
C CYS A 34 -5.65 3.97 -8.44
N PHE A 35 -6.79 4.21 -9.10
CA PHE A 35 -8.11 4.02 -8.47
C PHE A 35 -8.36 2.57 -8.07
N LEU A 36 -8.05 1.62 -8.95
CA LEU A 36 -8.21 0.19 -8.66
C LEU A 36 -7.29 -0.26 -7.52
N ALA A 37 -6.05 0.25 -7.46
CA ALA A 37 -5.12 -0.05 -6.38
C ALA A 37 -5.60 0.51 -5.03
N ILE A 38 -6.17 1.72 -5.00
CA ILE A 38 -6.76 2.29 -3.77
C ILE A 38 -7.91 1.39 -3.26
N ILE A 39 -8.82 1.00 -4.15
CA ILE A 39 -9.95 0.12 -3.80
C ILE A 39 -9.46 -1.26 -3.34
N ALA A 40 -8.49 -1.83 -4.06
CA ALA A 40 -7.93 -3.15 -3.75
C ALA A 40 -7.17 -3.15 -2.41
N SER A 41 -6.41 -2.09 -2.11
CA SER A 41 -5.64 -1.96 -0.88
C SER A 41 -6.52 -1.96 0.38
N SER A 42 -7.72 -1.38 0.27
CA SER A 42 -8.70 -1.34 1.37
C SER A 42 -9.29 -2.72 1.68
N SER A 43 -9.30 -3.62 0.69
CA SER A 43 -9.86 -4.99 0.80
C SER A 43 -8.91 -5.99 1.45
N THR A 44 -7.66 -5.62 1.73
CA THR A 44 -6.65 -6.55 2.25
C THR A 44 -6.66 -6.59 3.78
N ALA A 45 -7.36 -7.57 4.38
CA ALA A 45 -7.20 -7.92 5.80
C ALA A 45 -5.82 -8.58 6.04
N GLY A 46 -5.28 -8.50 7.28
CA GLY A 46 -3.87 -8.69 7.69
C GLY A 46 -3.18 -10.04 7.40
N ILE A 47 -3.26 -10.53 6.17
CA ILE A 47 -2.56 -11.70 5.67
C ILE A 47 -1.27 -11.22 4.99
N PRO A 48 -0.09 -11.75 5.39
CA PRO A 48 1.17 -11.46 4.70
C PRO A 48 1.06 -11.72 3.20
N SER A 49 1.62 -10.83 2.38
CA SER A 49 1.62 -10.90 0.91
C SER A 49 0.25 -10.80 0.21
N ALA A 50 -0.86 -10.54 0.91
CA ALA A 50 -2.17 -10.41 0.27
C ALA A 50 -2.27 -9.21 -0.70
N GLY A 51 -1.41 -8.21 -0.53
CA GLY A 51 -1.26 -7.10 -1.48
C GLY A 51 -0.82 -7.54 -2.88
N LEU A 52 -0.02 -8.62 -3.01
CA LEU A 52 0.39 -9.14 -4.32
C LEU A 52 -0.76 -9.85 -5.05
N ILE A 53 -1.61 -10.57 -4.30
CA ILE A 53 -2.75 -11.31 -4.87
C ILE A 53 -3.76 -10.35 -5.51
N THR A 54 -4.01 -9.22 -4.86
CA THR A 54 -4.94 -8.21 -5.38
C THR A 54 -4.43 -7.51 -6.65
N MET A 55 -3.11 -7.44 -6.85
CA MET A 55 -2.51 -6.84 -8.06
C MET A 55 -2.70 -7.73 -9.29
N THR A 56 -2.69 -9.05 -9.11
CA THR A 56 -2.95 -10.05 -10.15
C THR A 56 -4.28 -9.81 -10.85
N ILE A 57 -5.31 -9.40 -10.09
CA ILE A 57 -6.64 -9.07 -10.61
C ILE A 57 -6.58 -7.86 -11.55
N ILE A 58 -5.83 -6.83 -11.17
CA ILE A 58 -5.70 -5.60 -11.96
C ILE A 58 -4.89 -5.87 -13.23
N LEU A 59 -3.79 -6.62 -13.14
CA LEU A 59 -2.96 -6.98 -14.31
C LEU A 59 -3.74 -7.83 -15.33
N ASN A 60 -4.59 -8.75 -14.86
CA ASN A 60 -5.47 -9.51 -15.75
C ASN A 60 -6.45 -8.59 -16.50
N GLY A 61 -7.01 -7.59 -15.83
CA GLY A 61 -7.87 -6.58 -16.43
C GLY A 61 -7.18 -5.68 -17.47
N LEU A 62 -5.84 -5.58 -17.45
CA LEU A 62 -5.05 -4.85 -18.43
C LEU A 62 -4.69 -5.67 -19.69
N GLY A 63 -5.15 -6.92 -19.77
CA GLY A 63 -4.94 -7.79 -20.93
C GLY A 63 -3.64 -8.59 -20.92
N LEU A 64 -2.95 -8.69 -19.78
CA LEU A 64 -1.81 -9.59 -19.64
C LEU A 64 -2.26 -11.06 -19.64
N THR A 65 -1.50 -11.91 -20.32
CA THR A 65 -1.71 -13.36 -20.33
C THR A 65 -1.42 -13.97 -18.96
N PRO A 66 -2.01 -15.13 -18.61
CA PRO A 66 -1.73 -15.82 -17.35
C PRO A 66 -0.24 -16.09 -17.12
N GLU A 67 0.54 -16.45 -18.16
CA GLU A 67 1.99 -16.62 -18.03
C GLU A 67 2.70 -15.31 -17.65
N GLN A 68 2.36 -14.18 -18.30
CA GLN A 68 2.97 -12.88 -18.00
C GLN A 68 2.65 -12.41 -16.58
N VAL A 69 1.41 -12.61 -16.14
CA VAL A 69 1.01 -12.30 -14.77
C VAL A 69 1.78 -13.15 -13.76
N MET A 70 1.93 -14.44 -14.01
CA MET A 70 2.68 -15.34 -13.13
C MET A 70 4.18 -14.98 -13.05
N GLN A 71 4.81 -14.66 -14.19
CA GLN A 71 6.20 -14.23 -14.23
C GLN A 71 6.42 -12.89 -13.52
N GLY A 72 5.54 -11.92 -13.75
CA GLY A 72 5.56 -10.63 -13.05
C GLY A 72 5.35 -10.80 -11.54
N PHE A 73 4.41 -11.66 -11.14
CA PHE A 73 4.20 -12.02 -9.75
C PHE A 73 5.45 -12.65 -9.13
N ALA A 74 6.08 -13.62 -9.80
CA ALA A 74 7.28 -14.29 -9.31
C ALA A 74 8.43 -13.32 -9.05
N LEU A 75 8.62 -12.33 -9.94
CA LEU A 75 9.61 -11.27 -9.77
C LEU A 75 9.34 -10.43 -8.51
N LEU A 76 8.09 -10.00 -8.31
CA LEU A 76 7.72 -9.21 -7.12
C LEU A 76 7.77 -10.05 -5.84
N PHE A 77 7.33 -11.30 -5.90
CA PHE A 77 7.33 -12.23 -4.77
C PHE A 77 8.76 -12.46 -4.24
N ALA A 78 9.76 -12.49 -5.13
CA ALA A 78 11.16 -12.65 -4.73
C ALA A 78 11.66 -11.53 -3.80
N ILE A 79 11.10 -10.32 -3.91
CA ILE A 79 11.48 -9.14 -3.13
C ILE A 79 10.40 -8.70 -2.11
N ASP A 80 9.22 -9.34 -2.12
CA ASP A 80 8.05 -8.93 -1.33
C ASP A 80 8.35 -8.89 0.15
N ARG A 81 9.11 -9.86 0.68
CA ARG A 81 9.45 -9.88 2.11
C ARG A 81 10.18 -8.63 2.59
N PHE A 82 11.07 -8.09 1.76
CA PHE A 82 11.80 -6.87 2.09
C PHE A 82 10.88 -5.65 1.96
N LEU A 83 10.13 -5.56 0.86
CA LEU A 83 9.24 -4.44 0.57
C LEU A 83 8.02 -4.37 1.50
N ASP A 84 7.55 -5.51 2.00
CA ASP A 84 6.43 -5.60 2.94
C ASP A 84 6.75 -4.93 4.29
N MET A 85 8.01 -4.94 4.73
CA MET A 85 8.42 -4.23 5.94
C MET A 85 8.26 -2.71 5.78
N PHE A 86 8.69 -2.16 4.65
CA PHE A 86 8.52 -0.72 4.37
C PHE A 86 7.04 -0.36 4.21
N ARG A 87 6.27 -1.22 3.54
CA ARG A 87 4.82 -1.05 3.39
C ARG A 87 4.12 -1.00 4.75
N THR A 88 4.49 -1.90 5.66
CA THR A 88 3.95 -1.93 7.02
C THR A 88 4.33 -0.68 7.79
N LEU A 89 5.60 -0.24 7.71
CA LEU A 89 6.07 1.00 8.35
C LEU A 89 5.27 2.22 7.89
N VAL A 90 5.07 2.38 6.58
CA VAL A 90 4.32 3.52 6.02
C VAL A 90 2.85 3.47 6.44
N ASN A 91 2.22 2.29 6.39
CA ASN A 91 0.82 2.13 6.79
C ASN A 91 0.60 2.47 8.28
N VAL A 92 1.47 1.97 9.17
CA VAL A 92 1.37 2.28 10.61
C VAL A 92 1.60 3.77 10.85
N THR A 93 2.61 4.34 10.19
CA THR A 93 2.91 5.78 10.31
C THR A 93 1.71 6.64 9.89
N SER A 94 1.05 6.33 8.76
CA SER A 94 -0.09 7.12 8.30
C SER A 94 -1.29 6.99 9.23
N GLU A 95 -1.56 5.79 9.76
CA GLU A 95 -2.60 5.58 10.77
C GLU A 95 -2.33 6.37 12.06
N THR A 96 -1.09 6.38 12.57
CA THR A 96 -0.71 7.17 13.75
C THR A 96 -0.85 8.67 13.51
N VAL A 97 -0.47 9.16 12.33
CA VAL A 97 -0.63 10.58 11.96
C VAL A 97 -2.11 10.96 11.92
N ILE A 98 -2.96 10.16 11.27
CA ILE A 98 -4.40 10.41 11.19
C ILE A 98 -5.02 10.39 12.58
N ALA A 99 -4.68 9.40 13.42
CA ALA A 99 -5.15 9.33 14.80
C ALA A 99 -4.76 10.57 15.61
N SER A 100 -3.51 11.02 15.47
CA SER A 100 -3.00 12.22 16.15
C SER A 100 -3.73 13.49 15.68
N ILE A 101 -4.01 13.62 14.38
CA ILE A 101 -4.77 14.75 13.82
C ILE A 101 -6.21 14.77 14.36
N ILE A 102 -6.86 13.61 14.45
CA ILE A 102 -8.22 13.50 14.99
C ILE A 102 -8.21 13.86 16.47
N ALA A 103 -7.32 13.27 17.26
CA ALA A 103 -7.19 13.58 18.69
C ALA A 103 -6.91 15.07 18.93
N ALA A 104 -6.05 15.70 18.13
CA ALA A 104 -5.79 17.14 18.23
C ALA A 104 -7.03 17.99 17.94
N LYS A 105 -7.85 17.58 16.96
CA LYS A 105 -9.09 18.28 16.60
C LYS A 105 -10.19 18.12 17.65
N GLU A 106 -10.28 16.96 18.28
CA GLU A 106 -11.25 16.69 19.36
C GLU A 106 -10.78 17.20 20.73
N GLY A 107 -9.53 17.70 20.83
CA GLY A 107 -8.95 18.17 22.10
C GLY A 107 -8.51 17.05 23.04
N GLU A 108 -8.35 15.83 22.52
CA GLU A 108 -7.96 14.62 23.26
C GLU A 108 -6.46 14.33 23.18
N LEU A 109 -5.70 15.11 22.38
CA LEU A 109 -4.25 14.91 22.25
C LEU A 109 -3.53 15.51 23.46
N ASP A 110 -2.90 14.63 24.25
CA ASP A 110 -2.04 15.02 25.36
C ASP A 110 -0.65 15.46 24.83
N TYR A 111 -0.40 16.77 24.89
CA TYR A 111 0.87 17.35 24.44
C TYR A 111 2.01 17.18 25.46
N ASP A 112 1.69 16.96 26.74
CA ASP A 112 2.71 16.73 27.76
C ASP A 112 3.33 15.34 27.58
N LEU A 113 2.53 14.33 27.22
CA LEU A 113 3.03 13.01 26.80
C LEU A 113 3.95 13.09 25.57
N LEU A 114 3.69 13.99 24.61
CA LEU A 114 4.52 14.16 23.42
C LEU A 114 5.84 14.91 23.70
N GLY A 115 5.83 15.86 24.64
CA GLY A 115 6.95 16.77 24.90
C GLY A 115 7.87 16.34 26.04
N ASN A 116 7.43 15.45 26.94
CA ASN A 116 8.15 15.11 28.16
C ASN A 116 8.31 13.60 28.35
N GLN A 117 9.52 13.09 28.08
CA GLN A 117 9.85 11.66 28.22
C GLN A 117 9.71 11.10 29.64
N GLU A 118 9.72 11.93 30.68
CA GLU A 118 9.56 11.46 32.06
C GLU A 118 8.13 10.99 32.36
N VAL A 119 7.13 11.57 31.68
CA VAL A 119 5.71 11.20 31.83
C VAL A 119 5.43 9.78 31.31
N TRP A 120 6.29 9.27 30.43
CA TRP A 120 6.17 7.93 29.85
C TRP A 120 6.38 6.82 30.89
N LYS A 121 6.99 7.15 32.04
CA LYS A 121 7.23 6.20 33.13
C LYS A 121 6.01 5.97 34.01
N GLU A 122 4.98 6.82 33.89
CA GLU A 122 3.76 6.79 34.71
C GLU A 122 2.54 6.20 33.96
N VAL A 123 2.68 5.92 32.66
CA VAL A 123 1.68 5.28 31.79
C VAL A 123 2.03 3.81 31.57
#